data_AF-A0A256BC00-F1
#
_entry.id   AF-A0A256BC00-F1
#
_cell.length_a   1.000
_cell.length_b   1.000
_cell.length_c   1.000
_cell.angle_alpha   90.00
_cell.angle_beta   90.00
_cell.angle_gamma   90.00
#
_symmetry.space_group_name_H-M   'P 1'
#
loop_
_entity.id
_entity.type
_entity.pdbx_description
1 polymer ?
#
loop_
_entity_poly.entity_id
_entity_poly.type
_entity_poly.pdbx_seq_one_letter_code
_entity_poly.pdbx_strand_id
1 'polypeptide(L)'
;MFDQPLPRDPRTGLPIPDSPYPHTQIGSRTSRRTGDTYRQAREFGYDGEIIRDIDFTNHRRADHTNPHQHRYNQLTGKRQSAEPL
;
A
#
# COMPACT_ATOMS: atom_id res chain seq x y z
N MET A 1 -5.46 -18.22 -2.87
CA MET A 1 -5.54 -17.53 -1.57
C MET A 1 -4.40 -16.52 -1.54
N PHE A 2 -4.70 -15.22 -1.52
CA PHE A 2 -3.67 -14.17 -1.39
C PHE A 2 -3.38 -13.98 0.09
N ASP A 3 -2.70 -14.95 0.70
CA ASP A 3 -2.53 -15.03 2.16
C ASP A 3 -1.26 -14.33 2.66
N GLN A 4 -0.39 -13.88 1.74
CA GLN A 4 0.90 -13.29 2.13
C GLN A 4 0.80 -11.76 2.28
N PRO A 5 1.35 -11.20 3.37
CA PRO A 5 1.43 -9.77 3.55
C PRO A 5 2.35 -9.15 2.50
N LEU A 6 2.01 -7.93 2.04
CA LEU A 6 2.90 -7.20 1.13
C LEU A 6 4.27 -6.98 1.81
N PRO A 7 5.38 -7.31 1.11
CA PRO A 7 6.71 -7.28 1.71
C PRO A 7 7.09 -5.85 2.10
N ARG A 8 7.72 -5.76 3.28
CA ARG A 8 8.27 -4.54 3.86
C ARG A 8 9.57 -4.89 4.56
N ASP A 9 10.51 -3.97 4.52
CA ASP A 9 11.76 -4.07 5.27
C ASP A 9 11.43 -4.11 6.77
N PRO A 10 11.86 -5.15 7.50
CA PRO A 10 11.55 -5.30 8.92
C PRO A 10 12.24 -4.25 9.80
N ARG A 11 13.32 -3.62 9.33
CA ARG A 11 14.07 -2.58 10.05
C ARG A 11 13.48 -1.21 9.82
N THR A 12 13.11 -0.88 8.58
CA THR A 12 12.66 0.48 8.21
C THR A 12 11.14 0.59 8.03
N GLY A 13 10.44 -0.53 7.82
CA GLY A 13 9.02 -0.57 7.47
C GLY A 13 8.72 -0.11 6.03
N LEU A 14 9.75 0.22 5.25
CA LEU A 14 9.61 0.64 3.86
C LEU A 14 9.20 -0.54 2.98
N PRO A 15 8.35 -0.31 1.97
CA PRO A 15 8.03 -1.33 0.98
C PRO A 15 9.23 -1.85 0.21
N ILE A 16 9.24 -3.16 -0.05
CA ILE A 16 10.27 -3.81 -0.86
C ILE A 16 9.64 -4.17 -2.22
N PRO A 17 10.15 -3.63 -3.34
CA PRO A 17 9.72 -4.03 -4.68
C PRO A 17 10.18 -5.46 -5.00
N ASP A 18 9.42 -6.20 -5.82
CA ASP A 18 9.86 -7.52 -6.31
C ASP A 18 10.57 -7.48 -7.68
N SER A 19 10.56 -6.31 -8.32
CA SER A 19 11.17 -6.06 -9.62
C SER A 19 11.74 -4.63 -9.70
N PRO A 20 12.83 -4.40 -10.45
CA PRO A 20 13.33 -3.05 -10.72
C PRO A 20 12.50 -2.30 -11.80
N TYR A 21 11.62 -3.00 -12.51
CA TYR A 21 10.77 -2.41 -13.54
C TYR A 21 9.41 -2.00 -12.97
N PRO A 22 8.69 -1.04 -13.59
CA PRO A 22 7.36 -0.65 -13.13
C PRO A 22 6.42 -1.85 -13.02
N HIS A 23 5.81 -2.03 -11.85
CA HIS A 23 4.96 -3.17 -11.55
C HIS A 23 3.98 -2.86 -10.42
N THR A 24 3.06 -3.80 -10.19
CA THR A 24 2.15 -3.77 -9.04
C THR A 24 2.25 -5.07 -8.26
N GLN A 25 2.46 -4.96 -6.96
CA GLN A 25 2.40 -6.08 -6.03
C GLN A 25 1.03 -6.14 -5.37
N ILE A 26 0.44 -7.33 -5.33
CA ILE A 26 -0.86 -7.57 -4.68
C ILE A 26 -0.62 -8.47 -3.48
N GLY A 27 -1.13 -8.06 -2.32
CA GLY A 27 -1.03 -8.85 -1.10
C GLY A 27 -1.98 -8.36 -0.03
N SER A 28 -1.76 -8.80 1.20
CA SER A 28 -2.57 -8.39 2.34
C SER A 28 -1.87 -7.32 3.18
N ARG A 29 -2.67 -6.55 3.92
CA ARG A 29 -2.21 -5.65 4.97
C ARG A 29 -3.18 -5.69 6.13
N THR A 30 -2.65 -5.70 7.34
CA THR A 30 -3.46 -5.60 8.56
C THR A 30 -3.54 -4.14 9.01
N SER A 31 -4.76 -3.65 9.22
CA SER A 31 -5.01 -2.33 9.79
C SER A 31 -4.51 -2.28 11.23
N ARG A 32 -3.62 -1.34 11.54
CA ARG A 32 -3.19 -1.09 12.93
C ARG A 32 -4.33 -0.58 13.82
N ARG A 33 -5.37 0.02 13.23
CA ARG A 33 -6.49 0.62 13.95
C ARG A 33 -7.59 -0.39 14.27
N THR A 34 -7.98 -1.20 13.30
CA THR A 34 -9.12 -2.13 13.45
C THR A 34 -8.70 -3.58 13.64
N GLY A 35 -7.44 -3.92 13.33
CA GLY A 35 -6.97 -5.31 13.30
C GLY A 35 -7.43 -6.10 12.06
N ASP A 36 -8.25 -5.50 11.19
CA ASP A 36 -8.75 -6.19 9.99
C ASP A 36 -7.63 -6.35 8.96
N THR A 37 -7.60 -7.52 8.34
CA THR A 37 -6.72 -7.78 7.19
C THR A 37 -7.50 -7.56 5.90
N TYR A 38 -6.94 -6.77 5.01
CA TYR A 38 -7.54 -6.40 3.73
C TYR A 38 -6.54 -6.57 2.59
N ARG A 39 -7.06 -6.66 1.36
CA ARG A 39 -6.22 -6.66 0.16
C ARG A 39 -5.69 -5.25 -0.07
N GLN A 40 -4.41 -5.16 -0.42
CA GLN A 40 -3.76 -3.93 -0.84
C GLN A 40 -3.03 -4.21 -2.16
N ALA A 41 -3.13 -3.30 -3.11
CA ALA A 41 -2.21 -3.24 -4.25
C ALA A 41 -1.17 -2.15 -3.99
N ARG A 42 0.08 -2.40 -4.36
CA ARG A 42 1.17 -1.42 -4.24
C ARG A 42 1.85 -1.26 -5.58
N GLU A 43 1.90 -0.03 -6.05
CA GLU A 43 2.49 0.33 -7.34
C GLU A 43 3.92 0.87 -7.15
N PHE A 44 4.81 0.38 -7.99
CA PHE A 44 6.19 0.80 -8.08
C PHE A 44 6.51 1.28 -9.51
N GLY A 45 7.35 2.31 -9.59
CA GLY A 45 7.96 2.81 -10.81
C GLY A 45 9.31 2.15 -11.08
N TYR A 46 10.16 2.85 -11.82
CA TYR A 46 11.52 2.39 -12.11
C TYR A 46 12.38 2.38 -10.84
N ASP A 47 13.35 1.46 -10.78
CA ASP A 47 14.34 1.35 -9.72
C ASP A 47 13.73 1.22 -8.31
N GLY A 48 12.52 0.67 -8.22
CA GLY A 48 11.83 0.47 -6.94
C GLY A 48 11.20 1.74 -6.36
N GLU A 49 11.05 2.82 -7.14
CA GLU A 49 10.34 4.02 -6.73
C GLU A 49 8.92 3.65 -6.29
N ILE A 50 8.56 3.92 -5.05
CA ILE A 50 7.21 3.62 -4.57
C ILE A 50 6.24 4.72 -4.98
N ILE A 51 5.17 4.36 -5.68
CA ILE A 51 4.23 5.35 -6.24
C ILE A 51 3.00 5.52 -5.34
N ARG A 52 2.26 4.43 -5.11
CA ARG A 52 1.03 4.46 -4.31
C ARG A 52 0.66 3.08 -3.76
N ASP A 53 -0.12 3.11 -2.69
CA ASP A 53 -0.91 1.96 -2.24
C ASP A 53 -2.38 2.18 -2.63
N ILE A 54 -3.09 1.10 -2.94
CA ILE A 54 -4.56 1.06 -3.11
C ILE A 54 -5.11 0.10 -2.07
N ASP A 55 -5.97 0.61 -1.18
CA ASP A 55 -6.58 -0.15 -0.11
C ASP A 55 -8.00 -0.59 -0.54
N PHE A 56 -8.23 -1.91 -0.60
CA PHE A 56 -9.54 -2.50 -0.87
C PHE A 56 -10.33 -2.69 0.43
N THR A 57 -10.48 -1.61 1.18
CA THR A 57 -11.24 -1.51 2.42
C THR A 57 -11.65 -0.07 2.64
N ASN A 58 -12.72 0.18 3.40
CA ASN A 58 -13.04 1.50 3.92
C ASN A 58 -12.49 1.72 5.34
N HIS A 59 -11.72 0.77 5.89
CA HIS A 59 -11.23 0.79 7.28
C HIS A 59 -12.32 0.96 8.34
N ARG A 60 -13.57 0.53 8.04
CA ARG A 60 -14.77 0.78 8.85
C ARG A 60 -15.06 2.26 9.09
N ARG A 61 -14.64 3.13 8.16
CA ARG A 61 -14.89 4.57 8.22
C ARG A 61 -15.90 4.97 7.14
N ALA A 62 -16.75 5.93 7.47
CA ALA A 62 -17.71 6.50 6.52
C ALA A 62 -17.06 7.50 5.54
N ASP A 63 -15.92 8.08 5.92
CA ASP A 63 -15.21 9.12 5.16
C ASP A 63 -14.14 8.57 4.19
N HIS A 64 -14.05 7.25 4.03
CA HIS A 64 -13.13 6.59 3.09
C HIS A 64 -13.92 5.81 2.04
N THR A 65 -13.70 6.09 0.76
CA THR A 65 -14.23 5.26 -0.32
C THR A 65 -13.56 3.89 -0.31
N ASN A 66 -14.24 2.89 -0.86
CA ASN A 66 -13.65 1.58 -1.11
C ASN A 66 -13.83 1.22 -2.59
N PRO A 67 -12.75 1.11 -3.39
CA PRO A 67 -11.35 1.32 -3.00
C PRO A 67 -10.97 2.80 -2.82
N HIS A 68 -9.81 3.06 -2.19
CA HIS A 68 -9.16 4.37 -2.14
C HIS A 68 -7.64 4.20 -2.27
N GLN A 69 -6.94 5.26 -2.66
CA GLN A 69 -5.49 5.25 -2.82
C GLN A 69 -4.76 6.15 -1.82
N HIS A 70 -3.47 5.90 -1.69
CA HIS A 70 -2.53 6.69 -0.93
C HIS A 70 -1.23 6.82 -1.70
N ARG A 71 -0.93 8.03 -2.20
CA ARG A 71 0.34 8.31 -2.87
C ARG A 71 1.50 8.37 -1.90
N TYR A 72 2.69 8.09 -2.40
CA TYR A 72 3.93 8.32 -1.67
C TYR A 72 4.55 9.64 -2.11
N ASN A 73 4.98 10.43 -1.13
CA ASN A 73 5.77 11.62 -1.40
C ASN A 73 7.19 11.18 -1.77
N GLN A 74 7.59 11.40 -3.02
CA GLN A 74 8.87 10.91 -3.54
C GLN A 74 10.10 11.54 -2.89
N LEU A 75 9.96 12.72 -2.28
CA LEU A 75 11.06 13.38 -1.58
C LEU A 75 11.30 12.80 -0.19
N THR A 76 10.24 12.33 0.47
CA THR A 76 10.29 11.94 1.90
C THR A 76 10.02 10.46 2.14
N GLY A 77 9.56 9.72 1.12
CA GLY A 77 9.10 8.34 1.24
C GLY A 77 7.85 8.17 2.10
N LYS A 78 7.19 9.27 2.50
CA LYS A 78 6.01 9.23 3.38
C LYS A 78 4.75 8.99 2.56
N ARG A 79 3.93 8.05 3.05
CA ARG A 79 2.57 7.79 2.54
C ARG A 79 1.65 8.95 2.89
N GLN A 80 0.96 9.50 1.90
CA GLN A 80 0.04 10.62 2.03
C GLN A 80 -1.35 10.16 2.50
N SER A 81 -2.24 11.11 2.75
CA SER A 81 -3.64 10.88 3.14
C SER A 81 -4.42 10.08 2.08
N ALA A 82 -5.54 9.51 2.51
CA ALA A 82 -6.44 8.78 1.61
C ALA A 82 -7.06 9.74 0.59
N GLU A 83 -7.15 9.29 -0.66
CA GLU A 83 -7.88 9.97 -1.72
C GLU A 83 -8.72 8.96 -2.53
N PRO A 84 -9.88 9.35 -3.05
CA PRO A 84 -10.64 8.52 -3.99
C PRO A 84 -9.80 8.17 -5.23
N LEU A 85 -10.13 7.04 -5.86
CA LEU A 85 -9.51 6.62 -7.12
C LEU A 85 -10.07 7.39 -8.32
#